data_AF-I4END0-F1
#
_entry.id   AF-I4END0-F1
#
_cell.length_a   1.000
_cell.length_b   1.000
_cell.length_c   1.000
_cell.angle_alpha   90.00
_cell.angle_beta   90.00
_cell.angle_gamma   90.00
#
_symmetry.space_group_name_H-M   'P 1'
#
loop_
_entity.id
_entity.type
_entity.pdbx_description
1 polymer ?
#
loop_
_entity_poly.entity_id
_entity_poly.type
_entity_poly.pdbx_seq_one_letter_code
_entity_poly.pdbx_strand_id
1 'polypeptide(L)'
;MPREPDEIFSRSYITLCRKQRQLISRLITPEPGDWLFDSNGLTMVGQPPGPSPDGEIFLPRLDQLIGLLRHQAAHVIVSCYPDGYSCQVMDADDQPLANVISKTPEEAALRALVFVLAERAANEQAG
;
A
#
# COMPACT_ATOMS: atom_id res chain seq x y z
N MET A 1 18.54 16.48 11.31
CA MET A 1 18.90 15.80 10.06
C MET A 1 17.62 15.15 9.54
N PRO A 2 17.10 15.51 8.36
CA PRO A 2 16.04 14.74 7.73
C PRO A 2 16.55 13.31 7.50
N ARG A 3 15.78 12.30 7.91
CA ARG A 3 16.16 10.89 7.66
C ARG A 3 15.96 10.60 6.18
N GLU A 4 16.91 9.93 5.56
CA GLU A 4 16.72 9.42 4.22
C GLU A 4 15.61 8.36 4.27
N PRO A 5 14.63 8.39 3.34
CA PRO A 5 13.47 7.50 3.40
C PRO A 5 13.88 6.03 3.27
N ASP A 6 15.04 5.76 2.67
CA ASP A 6 15.61 4.43 2.46
C ASP A 6 16.12 3.75 3.74
N GLU A 7 16.26 4.51 4.84
CA GLU A 7 16.59 3.98 6.16
C GLU A 7 15.39 3.32 6.85
N ILE A 8 14.17 3.70 6.45
CA ILE A 8 12.91 3.28 7.09
C ILE A 8 12.08 2.41 6.15
N PHE A 9 12.04 2.77 4.87
CA PHE A 9 11.28 2.08 3.84
C PHE A 9 12.19 1.61 2.71
N SER A 10 11.82 0.52 2.04
CA SER A 10 12.59 0.09 0.86
C SER A 10 12.40 1.07 -0.31
N ARG A 11 13.46 1.28 -1.10
CA ARG A 11 13.40 2.06 -2.36
C ARG A 11 12.30 1.59 -3.29
N SER A 12 12.09 0.26 -3.38
CA SER A 12 11.06 -0.34 -4.22
C SER A 12 9.66 0.03 -3.74
N TYR A 13 9.43 0.02 -2.43
CA TYR A 13 8.17 0.43 -1.84
C TYR A 13 7.88 1.92 -2.06
N ILE A 14 8.85 2.80 -1.84
CA ILE A 14 8.68 4.25 -2.09
C ILE A 14 8.37 4.50 -3.57
N THR A 15 9.07 3.81 -4.48
CA THR A 15 8.82 3.91 -5.93
C THR A 15 7.42 3.44 -6.30
N LEU A 16 6.95 2.35 -5.66
CA LEU A 16 5.59 1.85 -5.86
C LEU A 16 4.54 2.85 -5.37
N CYS A 17 4.72 3.42 -4.17
CA CYS A 17 3.82 4.44 -3.62
C CYS A 17 3.77 5.68 -4.52
N ARG A 18 4.91 6.12 -5.05
CA ARG A 18 4.96 7.23 -6.03
C ARG A 18 4.16 6.92 -7.29
N LYS A 19 4.31 5.72 -7.86
CA LYS A 19 3.58 5.29 -9.06
C LYS A 19 2.08 5.20 -8.82
N GLN A 20 1.68 4.79 -7.62
CA GLN A 20 0.27 4.57 -7.24
C GLN A 20 -0.32 5.73 -6.45
N ARG A 21 0.34 6.91 -6.44
CA ARG A 21 -0.03 8.04 -5.59
C ARG A 21 -1.51 8.40 -5.68
N GLN A 22 -2.04 8.53 -6.90
CA GLN A 22 -3.44 8.93 -7.11
C GLN A 22 -4.42 7.88 -6.58
N LEU A 23 -4.10 6.60 -6.72
CA LEU A 23 -4.90 5.51 -6.18
C LEU A 23 -4.86 5.53 -4.65
N ILE A 24 -3.67 5.64 -4.07
CA ILE A 24 -3.47 5.68 -2.62
C ILE A 24 -4.21 6.87 -2.01
N SER A 25 -4.09 8.08 -2.58
CA SER A 25 -4.75 9.29 -2.07
C SER A 25 -6.28 9.24 -2.14
N ARG A 26 -6.85 8.40 -3.01
CA ARG A 26 -8.31 8.18 -3.09
C ARG A 26 -8.81 7.19 -2.06
N LEU A 27 -7.96 6.25 -1.65
CA LEU A 27 -8.34 5.13 -0.79
C LEU A 27 -8.01 5.38 0.68
N ILE A 28 -6.95 6.15 0.97
CA ILE A 28 -6.45 6.37 2.33
C ILE A 28 -6.29 7.86 2.57
N THR A 29 -6.90 8.32 3.65
CA THR A 29 -6.61 9.64 4.23
C THR A 29 -5.49 9.47 5.26
N PRO A 30 -4.37 10.20 5.16
CA PRO A 30 -3.29 10.08 6.14
C PRO A 30 -3.76 10.48 7.55
N GLU A 31 -3.26 9.78 8.56
CA GLU A 31 -3.57 10.01 9.98
C GLU A 31 -2.32 10.47 10.75
N PRO A 32 -2.48 11.12 11.92
CA PRO A 32 -1.34 11.42 12.79
C PRO A 32 -0.51 10.17 13.10
N GLY A 33 0.81 10.29 12.92
CA GLY A 33 1.75 9.17 13.05
C GLY A 33 2.07 8.45 11.75
N ASP A 34 1.35 8.72 10.66
CA ASP A 34 1.71 8.20 9.34
C ASP A 34 2.88 8.97 8.71
N TRP A 35 3.41 8.44 7.61
CA TRP A 35 4.57 9.00 6.91
C TRP A 35 4.20 9.60 5.55
N LEU A 36 4.74 10.80 5.32
CA LEU A 36 4.76 11.48 4.03
C LEU A 36 6.21 11.60 3.55
N PHE A 37 6.39 11.54 2.23
CA PHE A 37 7.67 11.70 1.59
C PHE A 37 7.61 12.76 0.48
N ASP A 38 8.47 13.75 0.56
CA ASP A 38 8.57 14.85 -0.40
C ASP A 38 10.04 15.19 -0.72
N SER A 39 10.28 16.34 -1.36
CA SER A 39 11.63 16.83 -1.67
C SER A 39 12.47 17.17 -0.42
N ASN A 40 11.85 17.36 0.73
CA ASN A 40 12.51 17.66 2.01
C ASN A 40 12.83 16.39 2.81
N GLY A 41 12.41 15.22 2.32
CA GLY A 41 12.65 13.92 2.93
C GLY A 41 11.41 13.34 3.58
N LEU A 42 11.62 12.47 4.57
CA LEU A 42 10.53 11.79 5.27
C LEU A 42 10.00 12.67 6.42
N THR A 43 8.69 12.94 6.40
CA THR A 43 8.01 13.74 7.41
C THR A 43 6.86 12.95 8.02
N MET A 44 6.73 12.96 9.34
CA MET A 44 5.61 12.33 10.04
C MET A 44 4.43 13.29 10.13
N VAL A 45 3.23 12.78 9.89
CA VAL A 45 1.98 13.54 9.99
C VAL A 45 1.72 13.89 11.46
N GLY A 46 1.76 15.18 11.81
CA GLY A 46 1.61 15.66 13.20
C GLY A 46 0.19 16.08 13.58
N GLN A 47 -0.65 16.44 12.61
CA GLN A 47 -2.07 16.76 12.75
C GLN A 47 -2.82 16.18 11.55
N PRO A 48 -4.15 15.93 11.64
CA PRO A 48 -4.93 15.44 10.51
C PRO A 48 -4.65 16.33 9.30
N PRO A 49 -4.20 15.76 8.17
CA PRO A 49 -3.77 16.58 7.06
C PRO A 49 -4.92 17.43 6.54
N GLY A 50 -4.64 18.71 6.29
CA GLY A 50 -5.35 19.40 5.21
C GLY A 50 -5.07 18.69 3.86
N PRO A 51 -5.71 19.11 2.76
CA PRO A 51 -5.44 18.52 1.45
C PRO A 51 -3.93 18.48 1.19
N SER A 52 -3.39 17.26 1.03
CA SER A 52 -1.96 17.03 0.87
C SER A 52 -1.47 17.75 -0.40
N PRO A 53 -0.48 18.65 -0.30
CA PRO A 53 -0.02 19.44 -1.43
C PRO A 53 0.48 18.57 -2.58
N ASP A 54 0.28 19.07 -3.81
CA ASP A 54 0.86 18.50 -5.02
C ASP A 54 2.37 18.30 -4.81
N GLY A 55 2.86 17.07 -4.92
CA GLY A 55 4.26 16.71 -4.59
C GLY A 55 4.45 15.68 -3.49
N GLU A 56 3.61 15.64 -2.45
CA GLU A 56 3.74 14.65 -1.34
C GLU A 56 3.33 13.21 -1.69
N ILE A 57 4.14 12.24 -1.27
CA ILE A 57 3.87 10.81 -1.41
C ILE A 57 3.51 10.24 -0.05
N PHE A 58 2.29 9.76 0.10
CA PHE A 58 1.89 9.01 1.28
C PHE A 58 2.49 7.59 1.24
N LEU A 59 3.00 7.14 2.39
CA LEU A 59 3.55 5.81 2.60
C LEU A 59 2.65 5.05 3.60
N PRO A 60 1.62 4.33 3.11
CA PRO A 60 0.65 3.65 3.96
C PRO A 60 1.29 2.65 4.92
N ARG A 61 0.75 2.55 6.14
CA ARG A 61 1.12 1.45 7.04
C ARG A 61 0.51 0.13 6.57
N LEU A 62 1.12 -0.99 6.99
CA LEU A 62 0.64 -2.32 6.65
C LEU A 62 -0.81 -2.54 7.07
N ASP A 63 -1.20 -2.13 8.28
CA ASP A 63 -2.55 -2.30 8.80
C ASP A 63 -3.61 -1.58 7.96
N GLN A 64 -3.30 -0.38 7.46
CA GLN A 64 -4.17 0.35 6.54
C GLN A 64 -4.37 -0.40 5.21
N LEU A 65 -3.29 -0.94 4.64
CA LEU A 65 -3.34 -1.73 3.41
C LEU A 65 -4.13 -3.03 3.58
N ILE A 66 -3.93 -3.73 4.70
CA ILE A 66 -4.69 -4.94 5.03
C ILE A 66 -6.16 -4.62 5.24
N GLY A 67 -6.48 -3.50 5.90
CA GLY A 67 -7.86 -3.01 6.03
C GLY A 67 -8.55 -2.86 4.68
N LEU A 68 -7.90 -2.21 3.71
CA LEU A 68 -8.42 -2.06 2.35
C LEU A 68 -8.60 -3.40 1.64
N LEU A 69 -7.63 -4.31 1.74
CA LEU A 69 -7.73 -5.65 1.13
C LEU A 69 -8.91 -6.46 1.70
N ARG A 70 -9.18 -6.36 2.99
CA ARG A 70 -10.31 -7.04 3.64
C ARG A 70 -11.68 -6.51 3.21
N HIS A 71 -11.75 -5.31 2.66
CA HIS A 71 -12.97 -4.83 2.00
C HIS A 71 -13.21 -5.48 0.62
N GLN A 72 -12.16 -6.06 0.03
CA GLN A 72 -12.20 -6.65 -1.31
C GLN A 72 -12.15 -8.19 -1.30
N ALA A 73 -11.84 -8.79 -0.17
CA ALA A 73 -11.53 -10.21 -0.06
C ALA A 73 -11.97 -10.79 1.28
N ALA A 74 -12.28 -12.08 1.32
CA ALA A 74 -12.63 -12.77 2.55
C ALA A 74 -11.39 -13.07 3.41
N HIS A 75 -10.30 -13.47 2.75
CA HIS A 75 -9.06 -13.86 3.40
C HIS A 75 -7.87 -13.05 2.88
N VAL A 76 -7.07 -12.53 3.80
CA VAL A 76 -5.81 -11.83 3.52
C VAL A 76 -4.75 -12.41 4.43
N ILE A 77 -3.75 -13.06 3.85
CA ILE A 77 -2.67 -13.75 4.57
C ILE A 77 -1.35 -13.09 4.18
N VAL A 78 -0.60 -12.65 5.20
CA VAL A 78 0.78 -12.15 5.01
C VAL A 78 1.72 -13.13 5.68
N SER A 79 2.61 -13.73 4.89
CA SER A 79 3.58 -14.71 5.36
C SER A 79 4.98 -14.13 5.26
N CYS A 80 5.80 -14.36 6.30
CA CYS A 80 7.21 -13.97 6.32
C CYS A 80 8.07 -15.18 5.95
N TYR A 81 8.99 -14.98 5.02
CA TYR A 81 9.98 -15.97 4.56
C TYR A 81 11.41 -15.42 4.75
N PRO A 82 12.45 -16.27 4.69
CA PRO A 82 13.83 -15.81 4.83
C PRO A 82 14.26 -14.75 3.82
N ASP A 83 13.67 -14.71 2.63
CA ASP A 83 14.04 -13.85 1.50
C ASP A 83 12.99 -12.78 1.15
N GLY A 84 11.88 -12.71 1.90
CA GLY A 84 10.84 -11.72 1.67
C GLY A 84 9.51 -12.04 2.34
N TYR A 85 8.47 -11.42 1.81
CA TYR A 85 7.12 -11.52 2.33
C TYR A 85 6.17 -11.87 1.19
N SER A 86 5.24 -12.79 1.45
CA SER A 86 4.10 -13.00 0.55
C SER A 86 2.86 -12.33 1.10
N CYS A 87 2.02 -11.82 0.19
CA CYS A 87 0.66 -11.42 0.47
C CYS A 87 -0.27 -12.21 -0.45
N GLN A 88 -1.08 -13.07 0.17
CA GLN A 88 -2.11 -13.87 -0.49
C GLN A 88 -3.48 -13.29 -0.15
N VAL A 89 -4.31 -13.14 -1.18
CA VAL A 89 -5.65 -12.57 -1.09
C VAL A 89 -6.60 -13.54 -1.77
N MET A 90 -7.65 -13.97 -1.05
CA MET A 90 -8.61 -14.96 -1.54
C MET A 90 -10.05 -14.48 -1.32
N ASP A 91 -10.94 -14.87 -2.22
CA ASP A 91 -12.37 -14.62 -2.06
C ASP A 91 -13.02 -15.59 -1.06
N ALA A 92 -14.35 -15.55 -0.98
CA ALA A 92 -15.12 -16.36 -0.04
C ALA A 92 -15.16 -17.87 -0.40
N ASP A 93 -14.81 -18.22 -1.63
CA ASP A 93 -14.75 -19.59 -2.13
C ASP A 93 -13.30 -20.12 -2.14
N ASP A 94 -12.42 -19.47 -1.36
CA ASP A 94 -10.97 -19.71 -1.27
C ASP A 94 -10.25 -19.64 -2.63
N GLN A 95 -10.83 -18.96 -3.64
CA GLN A 95 -10.15 -18.75 -4.91
C GLN A 95 -9.14 -17.61 -4.80
N PRO A 96 -7.93 -17.78 -5.36
CA PRO A 96 -6.89 -16.77 -5.26
C PRO A 96 -7.24 -15.55 -6.13
N LEU A 97 -7.36 -14.39 -5.48
CA LEU A 97 -7.50 -13.09 -6.14
C LEU A 97 -6.13 -12.45 -6.40
N ALA A 98 -5.16 -12.64 -5.50
CA ALA A 98 -3.79 -12.19 -5.69
C ALA A 98 -2.82 -13.04 -4.87
N ASN A 99 -1.61 -13.25 -5.40
CA ASN A 99 -0.50 -13.84 -4.66
C ASN A 99 0.79 -13.12 -5.07
N VAL A 100 1.31 -12.27 -4.18
CA VAL A 100 2.45 -11.41 -4.47
C VAL A 100 3.57 -11.67 -3.49
N ILE A 101 4.81 -11.69 -3.97
CA ILE A 101 6.02 -11.75 -3.14
C ILE A 101 6.78 -10.41 -3.28
N SER A 102 7.26 -9.86 -2.17
CA SER A 102 8.05 -8.62 -2.15
C SER A 102 9.01 -8.56 -0.97
N LYS A 103 9.89 -7.55 -0.96
CA LYS A 103 10.95 -7.40 0.05
C LYS A 103 10.43 -6.96 1.42
N THR A 104 9.31 -6.26 1.45
CA THR A 104 8.65 -5.81 2.70
C THR A 104 7.17 -6.19 2.65
N PRO A 105 6.52 -6.36 3.81
CA PRO A 105 5.11 -6.73 3.86
C PRO A 105 4.22 -5.62 3.29
N GLU A 106 4.55 -4.34 3.48
CA GLU A 106 3.80 -3.20 2.91
C GLU A 106 3.85 -3.22 1.38
N GLU A 107 5.01 -3.54 0.81
CA GLU A 107 5.14 -3.65 -0.65
C GLU A 107 4.32 -4.82 -1.19
N ALA A 108 4.36 -5.98 -0.53
CA ALA A 108 3.57 -7.13 -0.93
C ALA A 108 2.06 -6.81 -0.87
N ALA A 109 1.60 -6.20 0.22
CA ALA A 109 0.20 -5.82 0.43
C ALA A 109 -0.26 -4.76 -0.57
N LEU A 110 0.52 -3.71 -0.82
CA LEU A 110 0.17 -2.66 -1.78
C LEU A 110 0.09 -3.20 -3.21
N ARG A 111 1.03 -4.07 -3.62
CA ARG A 111 0.95 -4.73 -4.93
C ARG A 111 -0.27 -5.62 -5.06
N ALA A 112 -0.59 -6.41 -4.04
CA ALA A 112 -1.79 -7.25 -4.02
C ALA A 112 -3.05 -6.37 -4.14
N LEU A 113 -3.13 -5.26 -3.41
CA LEU A 113 -4.24 -4.32 -3.48
C LEU A 113 -4.42 -3.75 -4.90
N VAL A 114 -3.32 -3.29 -5.52
CA VAL A 114 -3.34 -2.79 -6.90
C VAL A 114 -3.85 -3.85 -7.88
N PHE A 115 -3.40 -5.10 -7.72
CA PHE A 115 -3.83 -6.20 -8.57
C PHE A 115 -5.34 -6.48 -8.42
N VAL A 116 -5.82 -6.65 -7.19
CA VAL A 116 -7.24 -6.93 -6.90
C VAL A 116 -8.16 -5.83 -7.42
N LEU A 117 -7.78 -4.56 -7.25
CA LEU A 117 -8.57 -3.43 -7.75
C LEU A 117 -8.59 -3.37 -9.28
N ALA A 118 -7.47 -3.69 -9.94
CA ALA A 118 -7.41 -3.74 -11.40
C ALA A 118 -8.26 -4.87 -11.99
N GLU A 119 -8.20 -6.07 -11.41
CA GLU A 119 -9.01 -7.23 -11.84
C GLU A 119 -10.51 -6.95 -11.70
N ARG A 120 -10.93 -6.32 -10.59
CA ARG A 120 -12.33 -5.93 -10.40
C ARG A 120 -12.80 -4.92 -11.44
N ALA A 121 -12.02 -3.88 -11.67
CA ALA A 121 -12.36 -2.87 -12.67
C ALA A 121 -12.47 -3.46 -14.09
N ALA A 122 -11.67 -4.47 -14.42
CA ALA A 122 -11.76 -5.18 -15.69
C ALA A 122 -13.04 -6.04 -15.80
N ASN A 123 -13.41 -6.75 -14.72
CA ASN A 123 -14.61 -7.57 -14.69
C ASN A 123 -15.91 -6.74 -14.73
N GLU A 124 -15.92 -5.56 -14.10
CA GLU A 124 -17.06 -4.63 -14.15
C GLU A 124 -17.31 -4.02 -15.54
N GLN A 125 -16.29 -3.98 -16.40
CA GLN A 125 -16.42 -3.46 -17.77
C GLN A 125 -16.83 -4.53 -18.78
N ALA A 126 -16.72 -5.81 -18.43
CA ALA A 126 -17.02 -6.94 -19.29
C ALA A 126 -18.46 -7.48 -19.13
N GLY A 127 -19.17 -7.05 -18.08
CA GLY A 127 -20.57 -7.39 -17.79
C GLY A 127 -21.54 -6.28 -18.17
#